data_AF-A0A7X3R559-F1
#
_entry.id   AF-A0A7X3R559-F1
#
_cell.length_a   1.000
_cell.length_b   1.000
_cell.length_c   1.000
_cell.angle_alpha   90.00
_cell.angle_beta   90.00
_cell.angle_gamma   90.00
#
_symmetry.space_group_name_H-M   'P 1'
#
loop_
_entity.id
_entity.type
_entity.pdbx_description
1 polymer ?
#
loop_
_entity_poly.entity_id
_entity_poly.type
_entity_poly.pdbx_seq_one_letter_code
_entity_poly.pdbx_strand_id
1 'polypeptide(L)' 'MSGGTLSGAELRAAITSAADYLTESARAVDAINVYPVPDGDTGSNMAATLREACDHMLALE' A
#
# COMPACT_ATOMS: atom_id res chain seq x y z
N MET A 1 -20.15 12.15 0.83
CA MET A 1 -19.05 11.99 1.80
C MET A 1 -18.55 13.38 2.14
N SER A 2 -18.79 13.86 3.35
CA SER A 2 -18.21 15.15 3.76
C SER A 2 -16.70 14.95 3.90
N GLY A 3 -15.92 15.66 3.09
CA GLY A 3 -14.45 15.62 3.16
C GLY A 3 -13.98 16.22 4.48
N GLY A 4 -13.72 15.36 5.46
CA GLY A 4 -13.10 15.72 6.74
C GLY A 4 -11.59 15.52 6.70
N THR A 5 -10.87 16.24 7.56
CA THR A 5 -9.44 15.98 7.85
C THR A 5 -9.29 14.72 8.69
N LEU A 6 -8.28 13.91 8.38
CA LEU A 6 -7.89 12.75 9.19
C LEU A 6 -6.95 13.20 10.31
N SER A 7 -7.17 12.69 11.52
CA SER A 7 -6.18 12.73 12.59
C SER A 7 -4.98 11.83 12.25
N GLY A 8 -3.86 12.04 12.95
CA GLY A 8 -2.68 11.18 12.78
C GLY A 8 -2.94 9.70 13.12
N ALA A 9 -3.83 9.42 14.07
CA ALA A 9 -4.22 8.05 14.42
C ALA A 9 -5.06 7.40 13.31
N GLU A 10 -6.00 8.13 12.72
CA GLU A 10 -6.81 7.65 11.60
C GLU A 10 -5.94 7.43 10.35
N LEU A 11 -4.98 8.31 10.09
CA LEU A 11 -4.03 8.12 9.00
C LEU A 11 -3.15 6.88 9.21
N ARG A 12 -2.64 6.64 10.43
CA ARG A 12 -1.88 5.43 10.76
C ARG A 12 -2.70 4.16 10.55
N ALA A 13 -3.95 4.15 11.01
CA ALA A 13 -4.84 3.01 10.82
C ALA A 13 -5.15 2.76 9.35
N ALA A 14 -5.36 3.82 8.57
CA ALA A 14 -5.61 3.74 7.14
C ALA A 14 -4.40 3.19 6.37
N ILE A 15 -3.18 3.68 6.65
CA ILE A 15 -1.96 3.18 6.00
C ILE A 15 -1.69 1.72 6.36
N THR A 16 -1.89 1.33 7.62
CA THR A 16 -1.73 -0.07 8.04
C THR A 16 -2.68 -0.99 7.29
N SER A 17 -3.96 -0.63 7.24
CA SER A 17 -4.98 -1.42 6.53
C SER A 17 -4.72 -1.46 5.02
N ALA A 18 -4.22 -0.36 4.44
CA ALA A 18 -3.87 -0.30 3.02
C ALA A 18 -2.65 -1.18 2.70
N ALA A 19 -1.64 -1.22 3.57
CA ALA A 19 -0.46 -2.07 3.40
C ALA A 19 -0.83 -3.56 3.38
N ASP A 20 -1.70 -3.99 4.30
CA ASP A 20 -2.17 -5.37 4.37
C ASP A 20 -3.00 -5.73 3.13
N TYR A 21 -3.99 -4.90 2.79
CA TYR A 21 -4.85 -5.13 1.62
C TYR A 21 -4.07 -5.15 0.31
N LEU A 22 -3.08 -4.27 0.16
CA LEU A 22 -2.23 -4.22 -1.03
C LEU A 22 -1.31 -5.45 -1.12
N THR A 23 -0.80 -5.94 0.02
CA THR A 23 -0.02 -7.18 0.07
C THR A 23 -0.86 -8.37 -0.39
N GLU A 24 -2.10 -8.48 0.06
CA GLU A 24 -3.04 -9.53 -0.38
C GLU A 24 -3.42 -9.40 -1.86
N SER A 25 -3.52 -8.16 -2.35
CA SER A 25 -3.90 -7.84 -3.72
C SER A 25 -2.74 -7.81 -4.72
N ALA A 26 -1.49 -7.97 -4.27
CA ALA A 26 -0.28 -7.78 -5.08
C ALA A 26 -0.33 -8.59 -6.39
N ARG A 27 -0.71 -9.87 -6.32
CA ARG A 27 -0.84 -10.73 -7.50
C ARG A 27 -1.89 -10.26 -8.50
N ALA A 28 -2.98 -9.66 -8.02
CA ALA A 28 -4.01 -9.11 -8.89
C ALA A 28 -3.52 -7.84 -9.59
N VAL A 29 -2.71 -7.03 -8.91
CA VAL A 29 -2.08 -5.83 -9.47
C VAL A 29 -0.98 -6.20 -10.48
N ASP A 30 -0.14 -7.18 -10.15
CA ASP A 30 0.87 -7.76 -11.06
C ASP A 30 0.23 -8.23 -12.38
N ALA A 31 -0.99 -8.77 -12.32
CA ALA A 31 -1.70 -9.30 -13.49
C ALA A 31 -2.26 -8.23 -14.43
N ILE A 32 -2.49 -7.00 -13.97
CA ILE A 32 -3.13 -5.95 -14.78
C ILE A 32 -2.16 -4.91 -15.35
N ASN A 33 -0.99 -4.72 -14.74
CA ASN A 33 -0.01 -3.72 -15.21
C ASN A 33 1.10 -4.36 -16.06
N VAL A 34 0.80 -4.66 -17.33
CA VAL A 34 1.67 -5.44 -18.23
C VAL A 34 2.26 -4.62 -19.40
N TYR A 35 2.60 -3.33 -19.20
CA TYR A 35 3.08 -2.45 -20.28
C TYR A 35 4.54 -1.97 -20.09
N PRO A 36 5.43 -2.02 -21.11
CA PRO A 36 5.39 -2.74 -22.39
C PRO A 36 6.06 -4.13 -22.34
N VAL A 37 6.67 -4.51 -21.21
CA VAL A 37 7.27 -5.85 -20.97
C VAL A 37 6.76 -6.35 -19.62
N PRO A 38 6.23 -7.58 -19.52
CA PRO A 38 5.75 -8.14 -18.27
C PRO A 38 6.94 -8.55 -17.39
N ASP A 39 7.42 -7.64 -16.55
CA ASP A 39 8.15 -8.00 -15.33
C ASP A 39 7.20 -8.61 -14.29
N GLY A 40 5.92 -8.24 -14.35
CA GLY A 40 4.86 -8.84 -13.53
C GLY A 40 5.07 -8.59 -12.05
N ASP A 41 5.73 -7.49 -11.71
CA ASP A 41 6.19 -7.18 -10.36
C ASP A 41 5.61 -5.87 -9.81
N THR A 42 4.71 -5.21 -10.53
CA THR A 42 4.16 -3.90 -10.13
C THR A 42 3.46 -3.96 -8.77
N GLY A 43 2.59 -4.94 -8.57
CA GLY A 43 1.90 -5.17 -7.30
C GLY A 43 2.88 -5.56 -6.19
N SER A 44 3.85 -6.40 -6.50
CA SER A 44 4.92 -6.78 -5.56
C SER A 44 5.76 -5.58 -5.11
N ASN A 45 6.18 -4.72 -6.05
CA ASN A 45 6.92 -3.49 -5.80
C ASN A 45 6.11 -2.49 -4.98
N MET A 46 4.83 -2.31 -5.31
CA MET A 46 3.93 -1.44 -4.55
C MET A 46 3.68 -1.95 -3.13
N ALA A 47 3.45 -3.26 -2.94
CA ALA A 47 3.27 -3.86 -1.63
C ALA A 47 4.52 -3.71 -0.76
N ALA A 48 5.71 -3.99 -1.31
CA ALA A 48 6.98 -3.81 -0.62
C ALA A 48 7.19 -2.36 -0.17
N THR A 49 6.96 -1.41 -1.08
CA THR A 49 7.13 0.03 -0.80
C THR A 49 6.18 0.51 0.30
N LEU A 50 4.90 0.16 0.21
CA LEU A 50 3.92 0.60 1.21
C LEU A 50 4.15 -0.09 2.57
N ARG A 51 4.59 -1.34 2.56
CA ARG A 51 4.95 -2.07 3.78
C ARG A 51 6.13 -1.43 4.48
N GLU A 52 7.20 -1.10 3.75
CA GLU A 52 8.35 -0.37 4.30
C GLU A 52 7.90 0.96 4.91
N ALA A 53 7.12 1.76 4.18
CA ALA A 53 6.61 3.03 4.70
C ALA A 53 5.75 2.85 5.97
N CYS A 54 4.92 1.80 6.02
CA CYS A 54 4.11 1.47 7.19
C CYS A 54 4.99 1.08 8.39
N ASP A 55 5.97 0.21 8.20
CA ASP A 55 6.87 -0.24 9.26
C ASP A 55 7.67 0.95 9.82
N HIS A 56 8.15 1.85 8.95
CA HIS A 56 8.79 3.10 9.35
C HIS A 56 7.85 4.03 10.14
N MET A 57 6.60 4.17 9.69
CA MET A 57 5.59 4.98 10.38
C MET A 57 5.25 4.42 11.77
N LEU A 58 5.16 3.11 11.92
CA LEU A 58 4.89 2.43 13.19
C LEU A 58 6.07 2.54 14.18
N ALA A 59 7.28 2.77 13.68
CA ALA A 59 8.46 3.03 14.50
C ALA A 59 8.58 4.49 14.99
N LEU A 60 7.70 5.39 14.53
CA LEU A 60 7.65 6.78 15.03
C LEU A 60 6.87 6.82 16.35
N GLU A 61 7.59 7.06 17.45
CA GLU A 61 7.02 7.34 18.78
C GLU A 61 6.04 8.53 18.77
#